data_AF-A0A0M3JEL9-F1
#
_entry.id   AF-A0A0M3JEL9-F1
#
_cell.length_a   1.000
_cell.length_b   1.000
_cell.length_c   1.000
_cell.angle_alpha   90.00
_cell.angle_beta   90.00
_cell.angle_gamma   90.00
#
_symmetry.space_group_name_H-M   'P 1'
#
loop_
_entity.id
_entity.type
_entity.pdbx_description
1 polymer ?
#
loop_
_entity_poly.entity_id
_entity_poly.type
_entity_poly.pdbx_seq_one_letter_code
_entity_poly.pdbx_strand_id
1 'polypeptide(L)'
;LSGGELQRVALVLCLGKVADVYLIDEPSAYLDSEQRLHAAKVIKRFILHAKKTAFVVEHDFIMATYLADRVIMFDGVPSKHATANSPQSLLAGMNRFLKLLDISFRRDKDNYRPRINKKDSVKDLEQKKSGNYFFLDDD
;
A
#
# COMPACT_ATOMS: atom_id res chain seq x y z
N LEU A 1 -12.51 19.19 -15.62
CA LEU A 1 -12.36 18.25 -14.50
C LEU A 1 -11.01 18.53 -13.85
N SER A 2 -10.97 18.75 -12.54
CA SER A 2 -9.73 18.87 -11.76
C SER A 2 -8.94 17.55 -11.79
N GLY A 3 -7.68 17.56 -11.35
CA GLY A 3 -6.85 16.34 -11.31
C GLY A 3 -7.52 15.21 -10.52
N GLY A 4 -8.04 15.50 -9.33
CA GLY A 4 -8.75 14.50 -8.52
C GLY A 4 -10.08 14.05 -9.12
N GLU A 5 -10.80 14.92 -9.84
CA GLU A 5 -12.00 14.53 -10.57
C GLU A 5 -11.68 13.60 -11.76
N LEU A 6 -10.65 13.94 -12.55
CA LEU A 6 -10.17 13.09 -13.64
C LEU A 6 -9.73 11.72 -13.11
N GLN A 7 -9.02 11.69 -11.99
CA GLN A 7 -8.56 10.45 -11.37
C GLN A 7 -9.73 9.53 -11.00
N ARG A 8 -10.78 10.08 -10.36
CA ARG A 8 -11.97 9.29 -10.00
C ARG A 8 -12.72 8.78 -11.24
N VAL A 9 -12.82 9.60 -12.28
CA VAL A 9 -13.43 9.18 -13.56
C VAL A 9 -12.62 8.05 -14.19
N ALA A 10 -11.29 8.17 -14.25
CA ALA A 10 -10.41 7.14 -14.78
C ALA A 10 -10.54 5.81 -14.01
N LEU A 11 -10.62 5.88 -12.68
CA LEU A 11 -10.82 4.70 -11.84
C LEU A 11 -12.15 4.00 -12.16
N VAL A 12 -13.25 4.75 -12.26
CA VAL A 12 -14.57 4.19 -12.60
C VAL A 12 -14.58 3.60 -14.01
N LEU A 13 -13.92 4.25 -14.98
CA LEU A 13 -13.79 3.72 -16.33
C LEU A 13 -13.01 2.40 -16.36
N CYS A 14 -11.94 2.29 -15.58
CA CYS A 14 -11.16 1.06 -15.45
C CYS A 14 -12.01 -0.07 -14.87
N LEU A 15 -12.66 0.16 -13.73
CA LEU A 15 -13.49 -0.84 -13.04
C LEU A 15 -14.77 -1.20 -13.81
N GLY A 16 -15.27 -0.31 -14.67
CA GLY A 16 -16.44 -0.55 -15.51
C GLY A 16 -16.18 -1.48 -16.71
N LYS A 17 -14.91 -1.76 -17.04
CA LYS A 17 -14.55 -2.70 -18.10
C LYS A 17 -14.65 -4.13 -17.59
N VAL A 18 -15.24 -5.03 -18.38
CA VAL A 18 -15.22 -6.46 -18.07
C VAL A 18 -13.80 -6.98 -18.33
N ALA A 19 -13.07 -7.28 -17.26
CA ALA A 19 -11.74 -7.86 -17.32
C ALA A 19 -11.55 -8.92 -16.22
N ASP A 20 -10.63 -9.85 -16.46
CA ASP A 20 -10.20 -10.83 -15.45
C ASP A 20 -9.11 -10.27 -14.53
N VAL A 21 -8.27 -9.38 -15.07
CA VAL A 21 -7.19 -8.71 -14.36
C VAL A 21 -7.28 -7.20 -14.58
N TYR A 22 -7.21 -6.43 -13.51
CA TYR A 22 -7.17 -4.97 -13.52
C TYR A 22 -5.76 -4.50 -13.14
N LEU A 23 -5.25 -3.51 -13.86
CA LEU A 23 -4.00 -2.83 -13.56
C LEU A 23 -4.33 -1.40 -13.17
N ILE A 24 -3.99 -1.01 -11.96
CA ILE A 24 -4.31 0.31 -11.41
C ILE A 24 -3.01 0.93 -10.90
N ASP A 25 -2.55 1.96 -11.61
CA ASP A 25 -1.29 2.65 -11.31
C ASP A 25 -1.56 3.97 -10.59
N GLU A 26 -0.95 4.14 -9.42
CA GLU A 26 -1.09 5.31 -8.52
C GLU A 26 -2.53 5.85 -8.37
N PRO A 27 -3.51 5.04 -7.92
CA PRO A 27 -4.89 5.50 -7.76
C PRO A 27 -5.05 6.65 -6.75
N SER A 28 -4.11 6.83 -5.83
CA SER A 28 -4.06 7.93 -4.86
C SER A 28 -3.67 9.31 -5.44
N ALA A 29 -3.21 9.38 -6.70
CA ALA A 29 -2.78 10.62 -7.33
C ALA A 29 -3.87 11.71 -7.29
N TYR A 30 -3.49 12.93 -6.90
CA TYR A 30 -4.39 14.10 -6.78
C TYR A 30 -5.58 13.95 -5.82
N LEU A 31 -5.68 12.84 -5.08
CA LEU A 31 -6.74 12.61 -4.09
C LEU A 31 -6.30 13.07 -2.70
N ASP A 32 -7.22 13.72 -1.99
CA ASP A 32 -7.07 13.99 -0.55
C ASP A 32 -7.23 12.71 0.30
N SER A 33 -6.99 12.81 1.60
CA SER A 33 -7.02 11.66 2.51
C SER A 33 -8.37 10.93 2.57
N GLU A 34 -9.49 11.66 2.42
CA GLU A 34 -10.82 11.07 2.46
C GLU A 34 -11.12 10.37 1.13
N GLN A 35 -10.80 11.03 0.02
CA GLN A 35 -10.96 10.48 -1.33
C GLN A 35 -10.12 9.22 -1.56
N ARG A 36 -8.88 9.16 -1.03
CA ARG A 36 -8.06 7.94 -1.07
C ARG A 36 -8.72 6.77 -0.36
N LEU A 37 -9.29 7.00 0.82
CA LEU A 37 -10.00 5.96 1.57
C LEU A 37 -11.22 5.46 0.81
N HIS A 38 -11.98 6.36 0.18
CA HIS A 38 -13.11 5.98 -0.68
C HIS A 38 -12.67 5.20 -1.90
N ALA A 39 -11.62 5.65 -2.62
CA ALA A 39 -11.08 4.94 -3.77
C ALA A 39 -10.63 3.53 -3.39
N ALA A 40 -9.88 3.38 -2.29
CA ALA A 40 -9.42 2.09 -1.79
C ALA A 40 -10.58 1.14 -1.44
N LYS A 41 -11.62 1.66 -0.76
CA LYS A 41 -12.85 0.89 -0.46
C LYS A 41 -13.56 0.41 -1.71
N VAL A 42 -13.70 1.28 -2.72
CA VAL A 42 -14.36 0.94 -4.00
C VAL A 42 -13.59 -0.15 -4.73
N ILE A 43 -12.26 0.00 -4.86
CA ILE A 43 -11.39 -0.99 -5.51
C ILE A 43 -11.52 -2.34 -4.81
N LYS A 44 -11.27 -2.39 -3.49
CA LYS A 44 -11.31 -3.64 -2.72
C LYS A 44 -12.66 -4.34 -2.84
N ARG A 45 -13.75 -3.59 -2.66
CA ARG A 45 -15.11 -4.12 -2.70
C ARG A 45 -15.45 -4.69 -4.07
N PHE A 46 -15.12 -3.95 -5.14
CA PHE A 46 -15.38 -4.39 -6.50
C PHE A 46 -14.62 -5.68 -6.84
N ILE A 47 -13.31 -5.69 -6.62
CA ILE A 47 -12.45 -6.83 -6.92
C ILE A 47 -12.89 -8.09 -6.16
N LEU A 48 -13.22 -7.94 -4.87
CA LEU A 48 -13.69 -9.05 -4.03
C LEU A 48 -15.04 -9.61 -4.49
N HIS A 49 -16.03 -8.74 -4.76
CA HIS A 49 -17.37 -9.18 -5.18
C HIS A 49 -17.38 -9.77 -6.59
N ALA A 50 -16.64 -9.17 -7.51
CA ALA A 50 -16.54 -9.65 -8.89
C ALA A 50 -15.64 -10.88 -9.03
N LYS A 51 -14.95 -11.30 -7.95
CA LYS A 51 -13.96 -12.40 -7.92
C LYS A 51 -12.89 -12.23 -9.01
N LYS A 52 -12.37 -11.01 -9.13
CA LYS A 52 -11.34 -10.64 -10.10
C LYS A 52 -9.99 -10.46 -9.43
N THR A 53 -8.94 -10.26 -10.22
CA THR A 53 -7.59 -9.97 -9.73
C THR A 53 -7.22 -8.53 -10.06
N ALA A 54 -6.50 -7.86 -9.16
CA ALA A 54 -5.95 -6.53 -9.40
C ALA A 54 -4.48 -6.47 -9.03
N PHE A 55 -3.69 -5.81 -9.88
CA PHE A 55 -2.37 -5.29 -9.51
C PHE A 55 -2.51 -3.80 -9.28
N VAL A 56 -2.09 -3.35 -8.10
CA VAL A 56 -2.14 -1.95 -7.71
C VAL A 56 -0.73 -1.49 -7.37
N VAL A 57 -0.29 -0.41 -8.03
CA VAL A 57 0.98 0.26 -7.72
C VAL A 57 0.64 1.47 -6.84
N GLU A 58 1.28 1.56 -5.68
CA GLU A 58 1.00 2.62 -4.72
C GLU A 58 2.27 3.06 -3.99
N HIS A 59 2.27 4.35 -3.65
CA HIS A 59 3.24 4.97 -2.76
C HIS A 59 2.64 5.30 -1.39
N ASP A 60 1.31 5.23 -1.24
CA ASP A 60 0.62 5.42 0.03
C ASP A 60 0.51 4.08 0.80
N PHE A 61 1.20 4.00 1.94
CA PHE A 61 1.21 2.81 2.79
C PHE A 61 -0.17 2.37 3.28
N ILE A 62 -1.05 3.31 3.61
CA ILE A 62 -2.38 3.01 4.15
C ILE A 62 -3.24 2.40 3.04
N MET A 63 -3.19 2.99 1.86
CA MET A 63 -3.92 2.47 0.71
C MET A 63 -3.37 1.10 0.27
N ALA A 64 -2.05 0.95 0.18
CA ALA A 64 -1.42 -0.31 -0.20
C ALA A 64 -1.77 -1.44 0.79
N THR A 65 -1.62 -1.21 2.09
CA THR A 65 -1.92 -2.22 3.13
C THR A 65 -3.40 -2.54 3.23
N TYR A 66 -4.29 -1.58 2.95
CA TYR A 66 -5.73 -1.82 2.90
C TYR A 66 -6.13 -2.70 1.70
N LEU A 67 -5.51 -2.50 0.54
CA LEU A 67 -5.84 -3.18 -0.71
C LEU A 67 -5.19 -4.55 -0.86
N ALA A 68 -3.97 -4.73 -0.39
CA ALA A 68 -3.12 -5.85 -0.76
C ALA A 68 -3.36 -7.10 0.09
N ASP A 69 -3.54 -8.25 -0.59
CA ASP A 69 -3.41 -9.58 0.02
C ASP A 69 -1.95 -10.06 -0.01
N ARG A 70 -1.21 -9.66 -1.05
CA ARG A 70 0.21 -9.94 -1.27
C ARG A 70 0.88 -8.71 -1.85
N VAL A 71 2.20 -8.60 -1.65
CA VAL A 71 3.00 -7.48 -2.14
C VAL A 71 4.15 -7.97 -3.01
N ILE A 72 4.46 -7.22 -4.06
CA ILE A 72 5.64 -7.39 -4.90
C ILE A 72 6.54 -6.19 -4.62
N MET A 73 7.76 -6.46 -4.16
CA MET A 73 8.73 -5.40 -3.89
C MET A 73 9.67 -5.24 -5.09
N PHE A 74 9.96 -4.00 -5.43
CA PHE A 74 10.96 -3.65 -6.44
C PHE A 74 12.24 -3.20 -5.75
N ASP A 75 13.36 -3.79 -6.15
CA ASP A 75 14.71 -3.44 -5.70
C ASP A 75 15.51 -2.82 -6.86
N GLY A 76 16.50 -1.99 -6.54
CA GLY A 76 17.46 -1.50 -7.52
C GLY A 76 17.84 -0.03 -7.32
N VAL A 77 18.39 0.56 -8.36
CA VAL A 77 18.77 1.98 -8.37
C VAL A 77 17.94 2.71 -9.42
N PRO A 78 17.14 3.72 -9.04
CA PRO A 78 16.34 4.51 -9.97
C PRO A 78 17.18 4.98 -11.15
N SER A 79 16.60 4.91 -12.36
CA SER A 79 17.26 5.28 -13.62
C SER A 79 18.50 4.44 -13.98
N LYS A 80 18.77 3.31 -13.30
CA LYS A 80 19.86 2.37 -13.67
C LYS A 80 19.35 0.95 -13.88
N HIS A 81 18.76 0.33 -12.85
CA HIS A 81 18.22 -1.02 -12.94
C HIS A 81 17.16 -1.24 -11.86
N ALA A 82 16.18 -2.09 -12.16
CA ALA A 82 15.12 -2.49 -11.24
C ALA A 82 14.86 -3.99 -11.36
N THR A 83 14.61 -4.66 -10.24
CA THR A 83 14.27 -6.08 -10.15
C THR A 83 12.97 -6.24 -9.38
N ALA A 84 11.97 -6.88 -9.99
CA ALA A 84 10.74 -7.25 -9.30
C ALA A 84 10.93 -8.60 -8.59
N ASN A 85 10.57 -8.66 -7.30
CA ASN A 85 10.60 -9.91 -6.54
C ASN A 85 9.33 -10.75 -6.76
N SER A 86 9.33 -12.01 -6.31
CA SER A 86 8.10 -12.80 -6.27
C SER A 86 7.08 -12.23 -5.28
N PRO A 87 5.76 -12.43 -5.48
CA PRO A 87 4.75 -11.99 -4.52
C PRO A 87 4.96 -12.62 -3.14
N GLN A 88 4.96 -11.80 -2.10
CA GLN A 88 5.13 -12.21 -0.70
C GLN A 88 3.90 -11.86 0.12
N SER A 89 3.78 -12.42 1.33
CA SER A 89 2.76 -11.96 2.28
C SER A 89 2.99 -10.49 2.62
N LEU A 90 1.90 -9.78 2.94
CA LEU A 90 1.95 -8.36 3.28
C LEU A 90 2.97 -8.09 4.41
N LEU A 91 2.91 -8.85 5.50
CA LEU A 91 3.83 -8.68 6.63
C LEU A 91 5.30 -8.85 6.24
N ALA A 92 5.63 -9.91 5.48
CA ALA A 92 7.02 -10.18 5.09
C ALA A 92 7.55 -9.08 4.15
N GLY A 93 6.77 -8.70 3.13
CA GLY A 93 7.20 -7.69 2.17
C GLY A 93 7.29 -6.30 2.80
N MET A 94 6.35 -5.93 3.67
CA MET A 94 6.41 -4.65 4.40
C MET A 94 7.62 -4.57 5.33
N ASN A 95 7.92 -5.62 6.07
CA ASN A 95 9.11 -5.66 6.93
C ASN A 95 10.40 -5.52 6.11
N ARG A 96 10.50 -6.20 4.96
CA ARG A 96 11.66 -6.06 4.06
C ARG A 96 11.77 -4.64 3.50
N PHE A 97 10.68 -4.07 3.00
CA PHE A 97 10.66 -2.74 2.42
C PHE A 97 11.05 -1.66 3.43
N LEU A 98 10.43 -1.68 4.61
CA LEU A 98 10.70 -0.71 5.68
C LEU A 98 12.12 -0.83 6.26
N LYS A 99 12.66 -2.06 6.32
CA LYS A 99 14.06 -2.29 6.67
C LYS A 99 15.02 -1.63 5.69
N LEU A 100 14.75 -1.68 4.38
CA LEU A 100 15.56 -1.01 3.36
C LEU A 100 15.53 0.53 3.50
N LEU A 101 14.40 1.07 3.95
CA LEU A 101 14.24 2.51 4.21
C LEU A 101 14.79 2.96 5.58
N ASP A 102 15.22 2.02 6.44
CA ASP A 102 15.62 2.28 7.83
C ASP A 102 14.52 3.00 8.65
N ILE A 103 13.24 2.69 8.36
CA ILE A 103 12.06 3.28 8.99
C ILE A 103 11.24 2.19 9.65
N SER A 104 10.68 2.44 10.84
CA SER A 104 9.73 1.53 11.48
C SER A 104 8.36 2.18 11.72
N PHE A 105 7.30 1.38 11.67
CA PHE A 105 5.93 1.79 11.92
C PHE A 105 5.37 1.10 13.16
N ARG A 106 4.75 1.90 14.02
CA ARG A 106 3.89 1.41 15.10
C ARG A 106 2.43 1.60 14.74
N ARG A 107 1.54 0.85 15.39
CA ARG A 107 0.11 1.15 15.38
C ARG A 107 -0.21 2.12 16.52
N ASP A 108 -1.08 3.07 16.23
CA ASP A 108 -1.68 3.90 17.25
C ASP A 108 -2.73 3.10 18.03
N LYS A 109 -2.76 3.23 19.37
CA LYS A 109 -3.65 2.41 20.21
C LYS A 109 -5.13 2.79 20.06
N ASP A 110 -5.42 4.04 19.71
CA ASP A 110 -6.79 4.55 19.74
C ASP A 110 -7.51 4.32 18.41
N ASN A 111 -6.77 4.44 17.29
CA ASN A 111 -7.35 4.38 15.95
C ASN A 111 -6.68 3.38 15.02
N TYR A 112 -5.73 2.59 15.52
CA TYR A 112 -5.00 1.54 14.78
C TYR A 112 -4.32 2.06 13.51
N ARG A 113 -4.12 3.37 13.34
CA ARG A 113 -3.45 3.90 12.16
C ARG A 113 -1.95 3.60 12.25
N PRO A 114 -1.30 3.20 11.15
CA PRO A 114 0.15 3.10 11.09
C PRO A 114 0.76 4.49 11.29
N ARG A 115 1.66 4.61 12.26
CA ARG A 115 2.42 5.82 12.58
C ARG A 115 3.91 5.54 12.53
N ILE A 116 4.63 6.38 11.81
CA ILE A 116 6.09 6.32 11.75
C ILE A 116 6.71 6.56 13.12
N ASN A 117 7.70 5.76 13.49
CA ASN A 117 8.51 6.02 14.67
C ASN A 117 9.53 7.13 14.37
N LYS A 118 9.81 7.97 15.37
CA LYS A 118 10.93 8.91 15.26
C LYS A 118 12.21 8.10 15.21
N LYS A 119 13.12 8.48 14.30
CA LYS A 119 14.43 7.85 14.16
C LYS A 119 15.13 7.81 15.52
N ASP A 120 15.72 6.65 15.85
CA ASP A 120 16.49 6.41 17.07
C ASP A 120 15.68 6.56 18.39
N SER A 121 14.36 6.65 18.31
CA SER A 121 13.51 6.55 19.50
C SER A 121 13.55 5.15 20.10
N VAL A 122 13.24 5.03 21.40
CA VAL A 122 13.21 3.74 22.10
C VAL A 122 12.41 2.69 21.33
N LYS A 123 11.21 3.06 20.85
CA LYS A 123 10.34 2.17 20.06
C LYS A 123 10.94 1.81 18.69
N ASP A 124 11.63 2.74 18.03
CA ASP A 124 12.30 2.47 16.75
C ASP A 124 13.42 1.42 16.94
N LEU A 125 14.25 1.60 17.97
CA LEU A 125 15.36 0.70 18.28
C LEU A 125 14.87 -0.70 18.69
N GLU A 126 13.83 -0.79 19.51
CA GLU A 126 13.20 -2.06 19.91
C GLU A 126 12.64 -2.82 18.71
N GLN A 127 11.92 -2.12 17.82
CA GLN A 127 11.36 -2.70 16.60
C GLN A 127 12.46 -3.17 15.63
N LYS A 128 13.47 -2.34 15.39
CA LYS A 128 14.64 -2.72 14.56
C LYS A 128 15.39 -3.93 15.11
N LYS A 129 15.57 -4.01 16.43
CA LYS A 129 16.25 -5.13 17.10
C LYS A 129 15.46 -6.44 17.00
N SER A 130 14.13 -6.38 17.08
CA SER A 130 13.25 -7.55 16.92
C SER A 130 13.03 -7.94 15.45
N GLY A 131 13.37 -7.08 14.49
CA GLY A 131 13.11 -7.29 13.07
C GLY A 131 11.67 -7.00 12.65
N ASN A 132 10.85 -6.43 13.56
CA ASN A 132 9.45 -6.13 13.34
C ASN A 132 9.28 -4.63 13.05
N TYR A 133 9.37 -4.26 11.78
CA TYR A 133 9.21 -2.90 11.27
C TYR A 133 7.74 -2.55 10.97
N PHE A 134 6.86 -3.55 10.84
CA PHE A 134 5.44 -3.39 10.54
C PHE A 134 4.59 -4.39 11.33
N PHE A 135 3.38 -3.97 11.74
CA PHE A 135 2.41 -4.78 12.48
C PHE A 135 1.04 -4.75 11.79
N LEU A 136 0.41 -5.93 11.69
CA LEU A 136 -0.98 -6.11 11.26
C LEU A 136 -1.92 -6.06 12.47
N ASP A 137 -3.23 -5.90 12.21
CA ASP A 137 -4.24 -5.62 13.25
C ASP A 137 -4.50 -6.80 14.23
N ASP A 138 -3.82 -7.95 14.06
CA ASP A 138 -4.10 -9.22 14.74
C ASP A 138 -3.02 -9.70 15.76
N ASP A 139 -2.04 -8.86 16.13
CA ASP A 139 -1.03 -9.19 17.17
C ASP A 139 -1.17 -8.35 18.46
#